data_AF-A0A3P7J2S4-F1
#
_entry.id   AF-A0A3P7J2S4-F1
#
_cell.length_a   1.000
_cell.length_b   1.000
_cell.length_c   1.000
_cell.angle_alpha   90.00
_cell.angle_beta   90.00
_cell.angle_gamma   90.00
#
_symmetry.space_group_name_H-M   'P 1'
#
loop_
_entity.id
_entity.type
_entity.pdbx_description
1 polymer ?
#
loop_
_entity_poly.entity_id
_entity_poly.type
_entity_poly.pdbx_seq_one_letter_code
_entity_poly.pdbx_strand_id
1 'polypeptide(L)'
;MLPEGIVITRDGVSEGQYRMVIEDELNAIKEACEEYGNLHNQESWKPRFTLVISCILCFRLFQCHQLVNFFTLDANPLPGTVVDTDVVRNDLTEFYMLNHRPVQVREFWLFSNSIIDLLI
;
A
#
# COMPACT_ATOMS: atom_id res chain seq x y z
N MET A 1 22.35 12.59 -11.68
CA MET A 1 21.70 11.37 -12.19
C MET A 1 20.30 11.36 -11.62
N LEU A 2 19.28 11.22 -12.45
CA LEU A 2 17.88 11.20 -12.03
C LEU A 2 17.40 9.76 -11.87
N PRO A 3 16.41 9.49 -10.99
CA PRO A 3 15.94 8.14 -10.75
C PRO A 3 15.20 7.57 -11.96
N GLU A 4 15.41 6.29 -12.26
CA GLU A 4 14.69 5.58 -13.33
C GLU A 4 13.29 5.09 -12.90
N GLY A 5 13.02 5.08 -11.59
CA GLY A 5 11.76 4.65 -11.02
C GLY A 5 11.44 5.40 -9.73
N ILE A 6 10.17 5.71 -9.52
CA ILE A 6 9.63 6.43 -8.37
C ILE A 6 8.46 5.61 -7.80
N VAL A 7 8.58 5.24 -6.52
CA VAL A 7 7.49 4.58 -5.78
C VAL A 7 6.83 5.62 -4.88
N ILE A 8 5.52 5.79 -5.02
CA ILE A 8 4.71 6.75 -4.29
C ILE A 8 3.81 5.97 -3.35
N THR A 9 3.96 6.18 -2.04
CA THR A 9 3.04 5.65 -1.03
C THR A 9 2.03 6.73 -0.63
N ARG A 10 0.76 6.54 -0.99
CA ARG A 10 -0.33 7.50 -0.75
C ARG A 10 -1.25 7.02 0.36
N ASP A 11 -1.24 7.72 1.50
CA ASP A 11 -2.01 7.35 2.69
C ASP A 11 -3.34 8.10 2.83
N GLY A 12 -4.34 7.48 3.45
CA GLY A 12 -5.54 8.20 3.90
C GLY A 12 -6.56 8.51 2.79
N VAL A 13 -6.62 7.66 1.76
CA VAL A 13 -7.66 7.74 0.73
C VAL A 13 -8.60 6.54 0.81
N SER A 14 -9.89 6.81 0.63
CA SER A 14 -10.91 5.77 0.52
C SER A 14 -10.97 5.21 -0.90
N GLU A 15 -11.57 4.04 -1.06
CA GLU A 15 -11.72 3.37 -2.37
C GLU A 15 -12.36 4.26 -3.44
N GLY A 16 -13.39 5.02 -3.08
CA GLY A 16 -14.07 5.92 -4.02
C GLY A 16 -13.19 7.06 -4.56
N GLN A 17 -11.99 7.26 -4.00
CA GLN A 17 -11.06 8.32 -4.36
C GLN A 17 -9.88 7.82 -5.20
N TYR A 18 -9.74 6.52 -5.48
CA TYR A 18 -8.60 6.01 -6.26
C TYR A 18 -8.48 6.67 -7.62
N ARG A 19 -9.61 6.89 -8.29
CA ARG A 19 -9.64 7.57 -9.59
C ARG A 19 -9.09 8.99 -9.50
N MET A 20 -9.43 9.74 -8.45
CA MET A 20 -8.89 11.09 -8.23
C MET A 20 -7.37 11.06 -8.00
N VAL A 21 -6.87 10.09 -7.22
CA VAL A 21 -5.42 9.96 -7.00
C VAL A 21 -4.68 9.66 -8.31
N ILE A 22 -5.25 8.81 -9.17
CA ILE A 22 -4.63 8.43 -10.45
C ILE A 22 -4.73 9.56 -11.48
N GLU A 23 -5.91 10.16 -11.63
CA GLU A 23 -6.19 11.17 -12.66
C GLU A 23 -5.63 12.55 -12.29
N ASP A 24 -5.60 12.91 -11.01
CA ASP A 24 -5.19 14.25 -10.57
C ASP A 24 -3.80 14.22 -9.95
N GLU A 25 -3.61 13.46 -8.86
CA GLU A 25 -2.35 13.51 -8.09
C GLU A 25 -1.17 12.91 -8.87
N LEU A 26 -1.32 11.70 -9.43
CA LEU A 26 -0.25 11.04 -10.17
C LEU A 26 0.10 11.79 -11.46
N ASN A 27 -0.89 12.35 -12.16
CA ASN A 27 -0.63 13.15 -13.36
C ASN A 27 0.10 14.45 -13.02
N ALA A 28 -0.28 15.15 -11.95
CA ALA A 28 0.45 16.33 -11.48
C ALA A 28 1.93 16.02 -11.15
N ILE A 29 2.20 14.85 -10.55
CA ILE A 29 3.58 14.41 -10.27
C ILE A 29 4.34 14.10 -11.57
N LYS A 30 3.70 13.47 -12.54
CA LYS A 30 4.31 13.20 -13.86
C LYS A 30 4.67 14.49 -14.59
N GLU A 31 3.76 15.45 -14.62
CA GLU A 31 3.97 16.78 -15.21
C GLU A 31 5.14 17.50 -14.52
N ALA A 32 5.17 17.51 -13.19
CA ALA A 32 6.26 18.12 -12.42
C ALA A 32 7.62 17.45 -12.72
N CYS A 33 7.65 16.13 -12.94
CA CYS A 33 8.88 15.43 -13.33
C CYS A 33 9.32 15.80 -14.75
N GLU A 34 8.39 15.92 -15.71
CA GLU A 34 8.72 16.37 -17.06
C GLU A 34 9.24 17.82 -17.06
N GLU A 35 8.58 18.73 -16.33
CA GLU A 35 9.03 20.12 -16.17
C GLU A 35 10.43 20.20 -15.56
N TYR A 36 10.68 19.43 -14.49
CA TYR A 36 12.00 19.37 -13.84
C TYR A 36 13.07 18.82 -14.81
N GLY A 37 12.75 17.76 -15.56
CA GLY A 37 13.65 17.21 -16.58
C GLY A 37 14.03 18.26 -17.64
N ASN A 38 13.04 18.99 -18.15
CA ASN A 38 13.25 20.04 -19.15
C ASN A 38 14.12 21.19 -18.60
N LEU A 39 13.86 21.66 -17.37
CA LEU A 39 14.65 22.73 -16.74
C LEU A 39 16.13 22.36 -16.54
N HIS A 40 16.43 21.07 -16.39
CA HIS A 40 17.77 20.57 -16.11
C HIS A 40 18.49 19.97 -17.34
N ASN A 41 18.01 20.23 -18.57
CA ASN A 41 18.54 19.64 -19.82
C ASN A 41 18.56 18.10 -19.79
N GLN A 42 17.53 17.50 -19.18
CA GLN A 42 17.29 16.07 -19.11
C GLN A 42 15.97 15.74 -19.82
N GLU A 43 15.79 16.22 -21.06
CA GLU A 43 14.55 16.11 -21.85
C GLU A 43 14.05 14.66 -22.04
N SER A 44 14.94 13.67 -21.93
CA SER A 44 14.61 12.25 -22.04
C SER A 44 14.28 11.58 -20.71
N TRP A 45 14.28 12.32 -19.59
CA TRP A 45 14.01 11.74 -18.28
C TRP A 45 12.51 11.46 -18.09
N LYS A 46 12.15 10.18 -18.17
CA LYS A 46 10.79 9.68 -17.90
C LYS A 46 10.87 8.51 -16.91
N PRO A 47 10.77 8.77 -15.60
CA PRO A 47 10.82 7.72 -14.60
C PRO A 47 9.58 6.83 -14.70
N ARG A 48 9.73 5.54 -14.34
CA ARG A 48 8.60 4.65 -14.12
C ARG A 48 7.95 4.98 -12.78
N PHE A 49 6.63 4.95 -12.71
CA PHE A 49 5.90 5.24 -11.48
C PHE A 49 5.24 3.98 -10.94
N THR A 50 5.30 3.80 -9.63
CA THR A 50 4.53 2.79 -8.90
C THR A 50 3.74 3.51 -7.82
N LEU A 51 2.43 3.50 -7.92
CA LEU A 51 1.55 4.12 -6.93
C LEU A 51 1.02 3.03 -5.99
N VAL A 52 1.32 3.19 -4.72
CA VAL A 52 0.90 2.34 -3.61
C VAL A 52 -0.07 3.11 -2.74
N ILE A 53 -1.34 2.73 -2.73
CA ILE A 53 -2.33 3.40 -1.89
C ILE A 53 -2.54 2.63 -0.58
N SER A 54 -2.26 3.28 0.56
CA SER A 54 -2.50 2.75 1.91
C SER A 54 -3.79 3.24 2.54
N CYS A 55 -4.55 2.31 3.11
CA CYS A 55 -5.79 2.61 3.84
C CYS A 55 -5.87 1.84 5.15
N ILE A 56 -6.43 2.47 6.18
CA ILE A 56 -6.77 1.79 7.42
C ILE A 56 -8.01 0.94 7.15
N LEU A 57 -7.87 -0.38 7.24
CA LEU A 57 -8.98 -1.29 6.98
C LEU A 57 -9.52 -1.93 8.26
N CYS A 58 -10.81 -2.26 8.19
CA CYS A 58 -11.60 -2.72 9.31
C CYS A 58 -11.68 -4.27 9.44
N PHE A 59 -10.57 -4.99 9.27
CA PHE A 59 -10.54 -6.46 9.32
C PHE A 59 -9.42 -6.99 10.23
N ARG A 60 -9.50 -8.27 10.58
CA ARG A 60 -8.59 -8.95 11.50
C ARG A 60 -8.09 -10.25 10.89
N LEU A 61 -6.80 -10.50 11.04
CA LEU A 61 -6.14 -11.75 10.68
C LEU A 61 -5.87 -12.55 11.96
N PHE A 62 -6.11 -13.86 11.90
CA PHE A 62 -5.93 -14.77 13.02
C PHE A 62 -5.11 -15.99 12.57
N GLN A 63 -4.28 -16.53 13.47
CA GLN A 63 -3.56 -17.76 13.18
C GLN A 63 -4.49 -18.99 13.31
N CYS A 64 -4.66 -19.77 12.24
CA CYS A 64 -5.60 -20.91 12.21
C CYS A 64 -5.29 -22.02 13.23
N HIS A 65 -4.04 -22.15 13.69
CA HIS A 65 -3.60 -23.29 14.51
C HIS A 65 -3.79 -23.09 16.03
N GLN A 66 -4.24 -21.92 16.48
CA GLN A 66 -4.43 -21.61 17.91
C GLN A 66 -5.91 -21.59 18.30
N LEU A 67 -6.59 -22.75 18.19
CA LEU A 67 -7.98 -22.91 18.63
C LEU A 67 -8.19 -22.75 20.15
N VAL A 68 -7.11 -22.68 20.94
CA VAL A 68 -7.16 -22.80 22.39
C VAL A 68 -6.91 -21.52 23.18
N ASN A 69 -6.36 -20.43 22.59
CA ASN A 69 -6.10 -19.18 23.34
C ASN A 69 -6.08 -17.93 22.42
N PHE A 70 -7.25 -17.43 22.02
CA PHE A 70 -7.35 -16.19 21.22
C PHE A 70 -6.92 -14.90 21.93
N PHE A 71 -6.66 -14.98 23.25
CA PHE A 71 -6.34 -13.82 24.10
C PHE A 71 -4.85 -13.67 24.42
N THR A 72 -3.97 -14.45 23.78
CA THR A 72 -2.50 -14.34 23.93
C THR A 72 -1.86 -13.55 22.80
N LEU A 73 -0.72 -12.87 23.08
CA LEU A 73 0.03 -12.12 22.05
C LEU A 73 0.39 -12.99 20.85
N ASP A 74 0.61 -14.27 21.13
CA ASP A 74 0.96 -15.30 20.16
C ASP A 74 -0.20 -15.64 19.20
N ALA A 75 -1.42 -15.16 19.42
CA ALA A 75 -2.58 -15.39 18.54
C ALA A 75 -2.57 -14.48 17.30
N ASN A 76 -1.78 -13.41 17.30
CA ASN A 76 -1.60 -12.56 16.13
C ASN A 76 -0.67 -13.23 15.11
N PRO A 77 -0.89 -13.00 13.81
CA PRO A 77 0.10 -13.38 12.80
C PRO A 77 1.47 -12.74 13.07
N LEU A 78 2.52 -13.37 12.55
CA LEU A 78 3.87 -12.83 12.67
C LEU A 78 4.01 -11.53 11.85
N PRO A 79 4.86 -10.59 12.29
CA PRO A 79 5.26 -9.46 11.45
C PRO A 79 5.79 -9.95 10.10
N GLY A 80 5.44 -9.25 9.03
CA GLY A 80 5.72 -9.65 7.66
C GLY A 80 4.70 -10.63 7.06
N THR A 81 3.64 -10.99 7.79
CA THR A 81 2.53 -11.76 7.19
C THR A 81 1.87 -10.92 6.09
N VAL A 82 1.83 -11.49 4.89
CA VAL A 82 1.17 -10.93 3.70
C VAL A 82 0.00 -11.83 3.32
N VAL A 83 -1.11 -11.22 2.94
CA VAL A 83 -2.29 -11.89 2.36
C VAL A 83 -2.60 -11.23 1.03
N ASP A 84 -2.39 -11.95 -0.05
CA ASP A 84 -2.55 -11.54 -1.46
C ASP A 84 -3.51 -12.45 -2.22
N THR A 85 -4.18 -13.39 -1.54
CA THR A 85 -5.15 -14.31 -2.12
C THR A 85 -6.45 -14.35 -1.31
N ASP A 86 -7.52 -14.88 -1.95
CA ASP A 86 -8.84 -15.23 -1.40
C ASP A 86 -9.71 -14.08 -0.86
N VAL A 87 -9.14 -13.19 -0.05
CA VAL A 87 -9.83 -12.07 0.61
C VAL A 87 -9.46 -10.71 0.04
N VAL A 88 -8.58 -10.69 -0.96
CA VAL A 88 -8.23 -9.49 -1.73
C VAL A 88 -9.14 -9.36 -2.95
N ARG A 89 -9.22 -8.16 -3.50
CA ARG A 89 -9.90 -7.91 -4.76
C ARG A 89 -9.23 -8.63 -5.93
N ASN A 90 -10.03 -9.03 -6.91
CA ASN A 90 -9.54 -9.67 -8.13
C ASN A 90 -9.32 -8.69 -9.30
N ASP A 91 -9.84 -7.46 -9.18
CA ASP A 91 -9.81 -6.43 -10.22
C ASP A 91 -8.67 -5.44 -10.05
N LEU A 92 -8.02 -5.44 -8.88
CA LEU A 92 -6.88 -4.61 -8.53
C LEU A 92 -5.78 -5.47 -7.93
N THR A 93 -4.52 -5.07 -8.13
CA THR A 93 -3.39 -5.65 -7.39
C THR A 93 -3.47 -5.15 -5.95
N GLU A 94 -4.09 -5.93 -5.08
CA GLU A 94 -4.26 -5.60 -3.66
C GLU A 94 -3.61 -6.67 -2.80
N PHE A 95 -2.97 -6.23 -1.72
CA PHE A 95 -2.56 -7.13 -0.65
C PHE A 95 -2.66 -6.47 0.72
N TYR A 96 -2.70 -7.32 1.74
CA TYR A 96 -2.72 -6.94 3.13
C TYR A 96 -1.43 -7.37 3.81
N MET A 97 -0.81 -6.47 4.58
CA MET A 97 0.43 -6.77 5.29
C MET A 97 0.39 -6.32 6.75
N LEU A 98 0.81 -7.21 7.65
CA LEU A 98 1.12 -6.86 9.03
C LEU A 98 2.61 -6.48 9.14
N ASN A 99 2.94 -5.19 9.13
CA ASN A 99 4.34 -4.74 9.13
C ASN A 99 5.01 -4.80 10.52
N HIS A 100 4.25 -4.66 11.61
CA HIS A 100 4.81 -4.50 12.95
C HIS A 100 4.36 -5.62 13.91
N ARG A 101 5.15 -5.85 14.96
CA ARG A 101 4.78 -6.76 16.04
C ARG A 101 3.72 -6.11 16.92
N PRO A 102 2.53 -6.70 17.08
CA PRO A 102 1.54 -6.19 18.02
C PRO A 102 2.09 -6.30 19.44
N VAL A 103 2.09 -5.17 20.16
CA VAL A 103 2.64 -5.07 21.53
C VAL A 103 1.60 -5.50 22.58
N GLN A 104 0.30 -5.36 22.28
CA GLN A 104 -0.79 -5.76 23.16
C GLN A 104 -1.83 -6.56 22.37
N VAL A 105 -2.41 -7.59 22.99
CA VAL A 105 -3.64 -8.23 22.50
C VAL A 105 -4.77 -7.25 22.76
N ARG A 106 -5.05 -6.40 21.80
CA ARG A 106 -6.30 -5.66 21.78
C ARG A 106 -7.13 -6.21 20.65
N GLU A 107 -8.41 -6.41 20.96
CA GLU A 107 -9.40 -6.50 19.92
C GLU A 107 -9.46 -5.13 19.18
N PHE A 108 -8.49 -4.65 18.38
CA PHE A 108 -8.80 -3.67 17.30
C PHE A 108 -7.70 -3.49 16.24
N TRP A 109 -8.19 -3.40 15.00
CA TRP A 109 -7.60 -2.88 13.76
C TRP A 109 -6.14 -3.23 13.48
N LEU A 110 -5.93 -4.17 12.56
CA LEU A 110 -4.68 -4.20 11.83
C LEU A 110 -4.57 -2.86 11.10
N PHE A 111 -3.46 -2.15 11.32
CA PHE A 111 -2.97 -1.20 10.33
C PHE A 111 -2.56 -2.04 9.14
N SER A 112 -3.54 -2.38 8.31
CA SER A 112 -3.29 -2.78 6.95
C SER A 112 -2.62 -1.59 6.31
N ASN A 113 -1.35 -1.71 5.94
CA ASN A 113 -0.96 -0.98 4.74
C ASN A 113 -1.57 -1.82 3.63
N SER A 114 -2.82 -1.52 3.28
CA SER A 114 -3.32 -1.97 1.99
C SER A 114 -2.32 -1.41 0.99
N ILE A 115 -1.73 -2.24 0.16
CA ILE A 115 -0.93 -1.74 -0.94
C ILE A 115 -1.77 -2.10 -2.14
N ILE A 116 -2.43 -1.09 -2.67
CA ILE A 116 -3.02 -1.18 -4.00
C ILE A 116 -1.93 -0.72 -4.94
N ASP A 117 -1.31 -1.68 -5.60
CA ASP A 117 -0.33 -1.43 -6.65
C ASP A 117 -1.07 -1.24 -7.97
N LEU A 118 -1.26 0.02 -8.38
CA LEU A 118 -1.62 0.29 -9.77
C LEU A 118 -0.33 0.41 -10.57
N LEU A 119 0.11 -0.72 -11.14
CA LEU A 119 1.15 -0.73 -12.16
C LEU A 119 0.59 -0.05 -13.42
N ILE A 120 1.00 1.19 -13.68
CA ILE A 120 0.84 1.89 -14.96
C ILE A 120 2.20 2.17 -15.57
#